data_AF-A0A537TWF9-F1
#
_entry.id   AF-A0A537TWF9-F1
#
_cell.length_a   1.000
_cell.length_b   1.000
_cell.length_c   1.000
_cell.angle_alpha   90.00
_cell.angle_beta   90.00
_cell.angle_gamma   90.00
#
_symmetry.space_group_name_H-M   'P 1'
#
loop_
_entity.id
_entity.type
_entity.pdbx_description
1 polymer ?
#
loop_
_entity_poly.entity_id
_entity_poly.type
_entity_poly.pdbx_seq_one_letter_code
_entity_poly.pdbx_strand_id
1 'polypeptide(L)'
;MAQLSVRSSRRCRRARPERHLRSGVPARRQLGRAVSPRGQPADARRLDHPLRHGSGGAKARPGGGEREGRGPRAARALERDRTRALRPLPRVRRVAALSPELAQPRGRFRTVAREKLADAHVEGAIDVATERLSAARTRAWDELPDIEALREQARDIRMRTIQDLDHHLADFTRAVEDLGGHVHFCRTADDARARAVEICRSVDAKLVAKSKSMASEEIGLNEALAEAGVEAVETDLGEYILQLAGEHPVHIVAPAIEKTGTDVARIFSQAQGREIPAELTALTQAAREQLREVFLRADVGVTGVNFGVARTGSICICTNEGNGRLVSALPRVHIAIMGMERVVPTLAELAVLLQLLGRSGTGQKLTAYTTLLTGPRRDGERDGPEDLHVIVLDNGRSNLLGTRYEEMLSCIRCGACLNVCPVFRKTGGAAYGPVYSGPMGAVLAPLLVGIENAPTLPHASSLCGACTAACPVKIPLHEYLLDLRRDLVSEGVAPLRERLAFTLWSWAWSRPWGYRLSTAIGRLGAPVGGLVGPGRAWAAGRTLPPLAGRRYRDRA
;
A
#
# COMPACT_ATOMS: atom_id res chain seq x y z
N MET A 1 -6.92 47.15 -43.78
CA MET A 1 -6.56 48.58 -43.97
C MET A 1 -5.36 48.85 -43.09
N ALA A 2 -4.17 49.30 -43.53
CA ALA A 2 -3.55 49.48 -44.85
C ALA A 2 -2.04 49.12 -44.70
N GLN A 3 -1.35 48.40 -45.60
CA GLN A 3 -0.62 48.88 -46.80
C GLN A 3 0.15 50.20 -46.53
N LEU A 4 1.49 50.34 -46.66
CA LEU A 4 2.42 50.12 -47.81
C LEU A 4 3.90 50.03 -47.28
N SER A 5 5.01 49.72 -48.00
CA SER A 5 5.26 49.05 -49.31
C SER A 5 6.75 48.68 -49.52
N VAL A 6 7.06 47.38 -49.65
CA VAL A 6 7.91 46.72 -50.69
C VAL A 6 9.19 47.39 -51.26
N ARG A 7 10.32 46.65 -51.21
CA ARG A 7 11.33 46.38 -52.30
C ARG A 7 12.25 45.23 -51.82
N SER A 8 12.31 44.03 -52.44
CA SER A 8 12.92 43.63 -53.73
C SER A 8 14.46 43.81 -53.78
N SER A 9 15.31 42.88 -54.27
CA SER A 9 15.21 41.45 -54.64
C SER A 9 16.59 40.88 -55.07
N ARG A 10 16.75 39.54 -55.09
CA ARG A 10 17.72 38.63 -55.84
C ARG A 10 18.17 37.48 -54.90
N ARG A 11 17.83 36.19 -55.13
CA ARG A 11 18.33 35.22 -56.15
C ARG A 11 19.86 35.09 -56.14
N CYS A 12 20.52 33.91 -56.19
CA CYS A 12 20.18 32.47 -56.16
C CYS A 12 21.55 31.71 -56.10
N ARG A 13 21.80 30.59 -55.40
CA ARG A 13 21.55 29.18 -55.81
C ARG A 13 22.18 28.21 -54.77
N ARG A 14 21.77 26.93 -54.83
CA ARG A 14 22.37 25.79 -54.11
C ARG A 14 23.74 25.39 -54.68
N ALA A 15 24.66 24.90 -53.83
CA ALA A 15 25.59 23.80 -54.17
C ALA A 15 26.13 23.07 -52.91
N ARG A 16 26.09 21.74 -52.95
CA ARG A 16 26.86 20.72 -52.21
C ARG A 16 27.14 19.62 -53.27
N PRO A 17 28.03 18.63 -53.06
CA PRO A 17 29.10 18.49 -52.06
C PRO A 17 30.47 18.16 -52.72
N GLU A 18 31.56 18.06 -51.94
CA GLU A 18 32.73 17.25 -52.34
C GLU A 18 33.23 16.35 -51.21
N ARG A 19 33.82 15.21 -51.62
CA ARG A 19 34.55 14.22 -50.82
C ARG A 19 35.81 13.88 -51.60
N HIS A 20 36.95 13.67 -50.93
CA HIS A 20 37.92 12.60 -51.28
C HIS A 20 38.84 12.32 -50.06
N LEU A 21 38.86 11.06 -49.58
CA LEU A 21 39.97 10.07 -49.64
C LEU A 21 41.10 10.34 -48.62
N ARG A 22 41.43 9.49 -47.63
CA ARG A 22 41.61 8.02 -47.48
C ARG A 22 43.08 7.56 -47.55
N SER A 23 43.66 7.28 -46.38
CA SER A 23 44.62 6.22 -46.05
C SER A 23 44.73 6.14 -44.50
N GLY A 24 45.04 5.03 -43.82
CA GLY A 24 45.06 3.62 -44.21
C GLY A 24 45.60 2.71 -43.07
N VAL A 25 44.90 1.59 -42.79
CA VAL A 25 45.36 0.39 -42.02
C VAL A 25 45.66 0.54 -40.48
N PRO A 26 45.73 -0.56 -39.65
CA PRO A 26 44.84 -0.64 -38.47
C PRO A 26 45.49 -1.06 -37.13
N ALA A 27 44.87 -0.70 -36.00
CA ALA A 27 45.25 -1.20 -34.67
C ALA A 27 44.42 -2.43 -34.23
N ARG A 28 45.09 -3.54 -33.95
CA ARG A 28 44.50 -4.75 -33.33
C ARG A 28 44.41 -4.61 -31.80
N ARG A 29 43.43 -5.34 -31.24
CA ARG A 29 43.28 -5.75 -29.82
C ARG A 29 44.55 -5.62 -28.94
N GLN A 30 44.39 -5.06 -27.75
CA GLN A 30 44.96 -5.66 -26.53
C GLN A 30 44.09 -5.38 -25.31
N LEU A 31 43.94 -6.39 -24.45
CA LEU A 31 43.22 -6.30 -23.18
C LEU A 31 44.11 -5.62 -22.13
N GLY A 32 43.52 -4.73 -21.32
CA GLY A 32 44.22 -4.16 -20.16
C GLY A 32 44.54 -5.24 -19.14
N ARG A 33 45.83 -5.50 -18.91
CA ARG A 33 46.30 -6.35 -17.80
C ARG A 33 46.12 -5.60 -16.47
N ALA A 34 45.45 -6.24 -15.52
CA ALA A 34 45.59 -5.86 -14.12
C ALA A 34 46.99 -6.25 -13.61
N VAL A 35 47.62 -5.37 -12.82
CA VAL A 35 48.87 -5.65 -12.12
C VAL A 35 48.56 -5.98 -10.66
N SER A 36 49.06 -7.12 -10.20
CA SER A 36 49.00 -7.52 -8.78
C SER A 36 50.27 -7.05 -8.05
N PRO A 37 50.14 -6.67 -6.77
CA PRO A 37 51.16 -6.93 -5.77
C PRO A 37 50.76 -8.14 -4.91
N ARG A 38 51.79 -8.86 -4.44
CA ARG A 38 51.68 -10.06 -3.60
C ARG A 38 51.50 -9.68 -2.13
N GLY A 39 50.71 -10.48 -1.40
CA GLY A 39 50.67 -10.50 0.06
C GLY A 39 50.06 -11.82 0.54
N GLN A 40 50.84 -12.63 1.25
CA GLN A 40 50.40 -13.93 1.78
C GLN A 40 49.68 -13.74 3.14
N PRO A 41 48.66 -14.58 3.46
CA PRO A 41 48.01 -14.56 4.77
C PRO A 41 48.78 -15.41 5.80
N ALA A 42 48.71 -15.03 7.07
CA ALA A 42 49.29 -15.77 8.19
C ALA A 42 48.21 -16.33 9.16
N ASP A 43 48.40 -17.59 9.54
CA ASP A 43 47.86 -18.31 10.70
C ASP A 43 46.39 -18.15 11.13
N ALA A 44 45.58 -19.14 10.75
CA ALA A 44 44.46 -19.62 11.55
C ALA A 44 44.90 -20.86 12.36
N ARG A 45 44.98 -20.76 13.69
CA ARG A 45 45.33 -21.90 14.56
C ARG A 45 44.16 -22.87 14.70
N ARG A 46 44.44 -24.15 14.44
CA ARG A 46 43.55 -25.28 14.75
C ARG A 46 43.61 -25.62 16.24
N LEU A 47 42.50 -26.15 16.76
CA LEU A 47 42.50 -27.03 17.94
C LEU A 47 41.67 -28.27 17.62
N ASP A 48 42.35 -29.41 17.47
CA ASP A 48 41.76 -30.73 17.27
C ASP A 48 41.60 -31.44 18.62
N HIS A 49 40.49 -32.16 18.84
CA HIS A 49 40.45 -33.30 19.78
C HIS A 49 39.26 -34.25 19.45
N PRO A 50 39.30 -35.53 19.88
CA PRO A 50 39.21 -36.61 18.88
C PRO A 50 38.05 -37.58 19.06
N LEU A 51 37.72 -38.27 17.97
CA LEU A 51 36.76 -39.37 17.93
C LEU A 51 37.31 -40.62 18.64
N ARG A 52 36.45 -41.32 19.39
CA ARG A 52 36.72 -42.69 19.89
C ARG A 52 35.87 -43.71 19.14
N HIS A 53 36.49 -44.83 18.79
CA HIS A 53 35.83 -46.00 18.22
C HIS A 53 35.03 -46.78 19.27
N GLY A 54 33.96 -47.43 18.82
CA GLY A 54 33.30 -48.57 19.47
C GLY A 54 32.83 -49.55 18.38
N SER A 55 33.20 -50.82 18.50
CA SER A 55 33.04 -51.83 17.44
C SER A 55 32.12 -52.99 17.85
N GLY A 56 31.48 -53.61 16.85
CA GLY A 56 30.63 -54.80 16.98
C GLY A 56 29.35 -54.67 16.15
N GLY A 57 28.87 -55.69 15.42
CA GLY A 57 29.43 -57.04 15.27
C GLY A 57 28.42 -58.04 14.70
N ALA A 58 28.16 -57.96 13.38
CA ALA A 58 27.54 -58.99 12.52
C ALA A 58 26.19 -59.66 12.92
N LYS A 59 25.20 -59.57 12.03
CA LYS A 59 24.79 -60.69 11.14
C LYS A 59 23.65 -60.27 10.20
N ALA A 60 23.63 -60.84 8.99
CA ALA A 60 22.61 -60.58 7.98
C ALA A 60 21.85 -61.87 7.63
N ARG A 61 20.54 -61.75 7.38
CA ARG A 61 19.78 -62.49 6.34
C ARG A 61 18.37 -61.86 6.15
N PRO A 62 17.72 -62.05 4.99
CA PRO A 62 16.63 -61.17 4.54
C PRO A 62 15.22 -61.69 4.88
N GLY A 63 14.27 -60.76 4.96
CA GLY A 63 12.83 -61.03 4.99
C GLY A 63 12.07 -59.79 4.52
N GLY A 64 11.20 -59.94 3.51
CA GLY A 64 10.45 -58.83 2.92
C GLY A 64 9.33 -58.31 3.81
N GLY A 65 8.91 -57.07 3.57
CA GLY A 65 7.80 -56.43 4.27
C GLY A 65 7.69 -54.96 3.90
N GLU A 66 6.77 -54.65 2.99
CA GLU A 66 6.47 -53.28 2.57
C GLU A 66 6.06 -52.43 3.78
N ARG A 67 6.66 -51.25 3.93
CA ARG A 67 6.17 -50.21 4.85
C ARG A 67 6.28 -48.84 4.21
N GLU A 68 5.12 -48.19 4.10
CA GLU A 68 4.95 -46.85 3.55
C GLU A 68 5.84 -45.82 4.25
N GLY A 69 6.42 -44.91 3.47
CA GLY A 69 7.33 -43.88 3.96
C GLY A 69 6.64 -42.90 4.91
N ARG A 70 7.22 -42.70 6.10
CA ARG A 70 6.84 -41.61 7.00
C ARG A 70 7.26 -40.26 6.42
N GLY A 71 6.32 -39.55 5.79
CA GLY A 71 6.49 -38.14 5.43
C GLY A 71 6.73 -37.23 6.66
N PRO A 72 7.36 -36.05 6.47
CA PRO A 72 7.80 -35.21 7.57
C PRO A 72 6.63 -34.61 8.37
N ARG A 73 6.69 -34.73 9.70
CA ARG A 73 5.64 -34.28 10.63
C ARG A 73 5.39 -32.76 10.66
N ALA A 74 6.23 -31.95 10.01
CA ALA A 74 6.11 -30.49 9.97
C ALA A 74 4.89 -30.00 9.17
N ALA A 75 4.56 -30.64 8.04
CA ALA A 75 3.46 -30.18 7.17
C ALA A 75 2.08 -30.23 7.85
N ARG A 76 1.85 -31.20 8.76
CA ARG A 76 0.59 -31.34 9.50
C ARG A 76 0.42 -30.38 10.68
N ALA A 77 1.43 -29.56 11.00
CA ALA A 77 1.32 -28.53 12.03
C ALA A 77 0.63 -27.25 11.49
N LEU A 78 0.95 -26.86 10.25
CA LEU A 78 0.47 -25.61 9.62
C LEU A 78 -1.02 -25.65 9.25
N GLU A 79 -1.57 -26.84 9.00
CA GLU A 79 -2.99 -27.02 8.65
C GLU A 79 -3.92 -27.00 9.87
N ARG A 80 -3.36 -27.03 11.10
CA ARG A 80 -4.10 -27.11 12.37
C ARG A 80 -4.45 -25.77 13.02
N ASP A 81 -3.85 -24.65 12.61
CA ASP A 81 -4.07 -23.35 13.28
C ASP A 81 -5.22 -22.53 12.67
N ARG A 82 -5.70 -22.90 11.47
CA ARG A 82 -6.84 -22.24 10.79
C ARG A 82 -8.20 -22.50 11.45
N THR A 83 -8.27 -23.37 12.46
CA THR A 83 -9.47 -23.63 13.27
C THR A 83 -9.42 -22.99 14.66
N ARG A 84 -8.43 -22.13 14.95
CA ARG A 84 -8.48 -21.28 16.14
C ARG A 84 -9.74 -20.41 16.03
N ALA A 85 -10.68 -20.59 16.96
CA ALA A 85 -11.94 -19.85 17.02
C ALA A 85 -11.68 -18.40 17.46
N LEU A 86 -11.05 -17.63 16.57
CA LEU A 86 -10.68 -16.25 16.77
C LEU A 86 -11.95 -15.44 17.04
N ARG A 87 -11.88 -14.56 18.04
CA ARG A 87 -13.05 -13.85 18.55
C ARG A 87 -13.70 -13.06 17.41
N PRO A 88 -15.04 -13.05 17.27
CA PRO A 88 -15.70 -12.09 16.41
C PRO A 88 -15.31 -10.68 16.86
N LEU A 89 -15.41 -9.70 15.96
CA LEU A 89 -15.19 -8.30 16.32
C LEU A 89 -15.99 -7.98 17.60
N PRO A 90 -15.37 -7.34 18.61
CA PRO A 90 -16.16 -6.81 19.70
C PRO A 90 -17.20 -5.86 19.08
N ARG A 91 -18.48 -5.99 19.46
CA ARG A 91 -19.50 -5.03 19.01
C ARG A 91 -18.98 -3.64 19.35
N VAL A 92 -18.64 -2.88 18.33
CA VAL A 92 -17.95 -1.60 18.48
C VAL A 92 -18.92 -0.65 19.18
N ARG A 93 -18.74 -0.51 20.50
CA ARG A 93 -19.42 0.53 21.28
C ARG A 93 -18.87 1.85 20.75
N ARG A 94 -19.60 2.47 19.82
CA ARG A 94 -19.42 3.83 19.26
C ARG A 94 -18.02 4.38 19.54
N VAL A 95 -17.06 4.14 18.62
CA VAL A 95 -15.71 4.72 18.75
C VAL A 95 -15.88 6.21 19.03
N ALA A 96 -15.30 6.68 20.14
CA ALA A 96 -15.68 7.98 20.74
C ALA A 96 -15.32 9.19 19.86
N ALA A 97 -14.52 9.00 18.83
CA ALA A 97 -14.44 9.85 17.66
C ALA A 97 -14.45 8.95 16.42
N LEU A 98 -15.34 9.21 15.47
CA LEU A 98 -15.27 8.63 14.12
C LEU A 98 -14.26 9.48 13.33
N SER A 99 -13.30 8.86 12.65
CA SER A 99 -12.53 9.54 11.58
C SER A 99 -13.44 9.72 10.36
N PRO A 100 -14.01 10.93 10.08
CA PRO A 100 -14.87 11.12 8.92
C PRO A 100 -14.14 10.83 7.59
N GLU A 101 -12.82 10.98 7.57
CA GLU A 101 -11.92 10.71 6.44
C GLU A 101 -11.94 9.21 6.02
N LEU A 102 -12.17 8.32 6.98
CA LEU A 102 -12.29 6.88 6.76
C LEU A 102 -13.73 6.39 6.50
N ALA A 103 -14.73 7.21 6.84
CA ALA A 103 -16.14 6.83 6.68
C ALA A 103 -16.52 6.72 5.19
N GLN A 104 -17.37 5.74 4.85
CA GLN A 104 -17.85 5.50 3.49
C GLN A 104 -19.37 5.30 3.47
N PRO A 105 -20.14 6.41 3.33
CA PRO A 105 -21.60 6.36 3.31
C PRO A 105 -22.17 5.41 2.26
N ARG A 106 -23.31 4.79 2.60
CA ARG A 106 -24.00 3.83 1.74
C ARG A 106 -24.25 4.40 0.34
N GLY A 107 -23.66 3.75 -0.65
CA GLY A 107 -23.84 4.10 -2.06
C GLY A 107 -22.70 4.92 -2.66
N ARG A 108 -21.87 5.63 -1.86
CA ARG A 108 -20.76 6.46 -2.34
C ARG A 108 -19.87 5.71 -3.34
N PHE A 109 -19.43 4.51 -2.98
CA PHE A 109 -18.63 3.65 -3.87
C PHE A 109 -19.30 3.45 -5.24
N ARG A 110 -20.61 3.15 -5.28
CA ARG A 110 -21.33 2.86 -6.54
C ARG A 110 -21.55 4.10 -7.40
N THR A 111 -21.69 5.27 -6.78
CA THR A 111 -21.80 6.56 -7.49
C THR A 111 -20.46 6.94 -8.11
N VAL A 112 -19.42 7.08 -7.28
CA VAL A 112 -18.08 7.48 -7.72
C VAL A 112 -17.47 6.46 -8.69
N ALA A 113 -17.67 5.16 -8.48
CA ALA A 113 -17.23 4.15 -9.44
C ALA A 113 -17.91 4.28 -10.81
N ARG A 114 -19.20 4.66 -10.86
CA ARG A 114 -19.91 4.86 -12.13
C ARG A 114 -19.42 6.10 -12.88
N GLU A 115 -19.10 7.16 -12.15
CA GLU A 115 -18.50 8.38 -12.71
C GLU A 115 -17.10 8.08 -13.26
N LYS A 116 -16.23 7.42 -12.47
CA LYS A 116 -14.88 7.04 -12.89
C LYS A 116 -14.86 6.04 -14.06
N LEU A 117 -15.80 5.10 -14.13
CA LEU A 117 -15.99 4.20 -15.26
C LEU A 117 -16.47 4.88 -16.56
N ALA A 118 -16.88 6.16 -16.51
CA ALA A 118 -17.20 6.96 -17.69
C ALA A 118 -16.02 7.83 -18.16
N ASP A 119 -14.95 7.93 -17.37
CA ASP A 119 -13.76 8.72 -17.67
C ASP A 119 -12.65 7.82 -18.26
N ALA A 120 -12.65 7.72 -19.59
CA ALA A 120 -11.69 6.91 -20.32
C ALA A 120 -10.23 7.40 -20.20
N HIS A 121 -10.01 8.68 -19.86
CA HIS A 121 -8.66 9.24 -19.64
C HIS A 121 -8.10 8.74 -18.30
N VAL A 122 -8.90 8.83 -17.24
CA VAL A 122 -8.55 8.31 -15.91
C VAL A 122 -8.43 6.78 -15.93
N GLU A 123 -9.36 6.06 -16.56
CA GLU A 123 -9.27 4.60 -16.70
C GLU A 123 -7.97 4.18 -17.40
N GLY A 124 -7.64 4.82 -18.53
CA GLY A 124 -6.41 4.53 -19.28
C GLY A 124 -5.12 4.82 -18.48
N ALA A 125 -5.10 5.93 -17.73
CA ALA A 125 -3.96 6.28 -16.86
C ALA A 125 -3.74 5.24 -15.76
N ILE A 126 -4.82 4.81 -15.08
CA ILE A 126 -4.75 3.79 -14.02
C ILE A 126 -4.28 2.45 -14.60
N ASP A 127 -4.84 1.99 -15.72
CA ASP A 127 -4.50 0.68 -16.28
C ASP A 127 -3.02 0.61 -16.68
N VAL A 128 -2.50 1.59 -17.41
CA VAL A 128 -1.09 1.65 -17.81
C VAL A 128 -0.16 1.69 -16.58
N ALA A 129 -0.50 2.50 -15.57
CA ALA A 129 0.33 2.65 -14.38
C ALA A 129 0.34 1.39 -13.51
N THR A 130 -0.84 0.79 -13.26
CA THR A 130 -0.97 -0.43 -12.43
C THR A 130 -0.37 -1.66 -13.12
N GLU A 131 -0.52 -1.80 -14.45
CA GLU A 131 0.12 -2.86 -15.22
C GLU A 131 1.65 -2.75 -15.16
N ARG A 132 2.20 -1.54 -15.35
CA ARG A 132 3.64 -1.26 -15.23
C ARG A 132 4.18 -1.66 -13.86
N LEU A 133 3.49 -1.27 -12.78
CA LEU A 133 3.89 -1.60 -11.40
C LEU A 133 3.78 -3.10 -11.12
N SER A 134 2.71 -3.75 -11.58
CA SER A 134 2.52 -5.20 -11.43
C SER A 134 3.61 -5.99 -12.16
N ALA A 135 3.92 -5.64 -13.41
CA ALA A 135 4.96 -6.28 -14.21
C ALA A 135 6.38 -6.03 -13.65
N ALA A 136 6.64 -4.83 -13.11
CA ALA A 136 7.89 -4.52 -12.43
C ALA A 136 8.07 -5.35 -11.14
N ARG A 137 7.01 -5.51 -10.35
CA ARG A 137 6.99 -6.42 -9.19
C ARG A 137 7.32 -7.86 -9.58
N THR A 138 6.66 -8.41 -10.62
CA THR A 138 6.91 -9.79 -11.05
C THR A 138 8.38 -10.01 -11.38
N ARG A 139 8.97 -9.18 -12.25
CA ARG A 139 10.41 -9.26 -12.58
C ARG A 139 11.30 -9.18 -11.34
N ALA A 140 11.00 -8.27 -10.41
CA ALA A 140 11.79 -8.09 -9.20
C ALA A 140 11.64 -9.24 -8.18
N TRP A 141 10.54 -10.01 -8.25
CA TRP A 141 10.32 -11.25 -7.51
C TRP A 141 11.04 -12.43 -8.18
N ASP A 142 11.06 -12.50 -9.52
CA ASP A 142 11.77 -13.53 -10.29
C ASP A 142 13.30 -13.48 -10.11
N GLU A 143 13.85 -12.34 -9.68
CA GLU A 143 15.25 -12.17 -9.30
C GLU A 143 15.62 -12.77 -7.92
N LEU A 144 14.65 -13.23 -7.12
CA LEU A 144 14.90 -13.79 -5.79
C LEU A 144 14.98 -15.33 -5.85
N PRO A 145 15.95 -15.98 -5.16
CA PRO A 145 16.10 -17.44 -5.20
C PRO A 145 14.88 -18.21 -4.66
N ASP A 146 14.24 -17.69 -3.60
CA ASP A 146 13.01 -18.23 -3.05
C ASP A 146 12.16 -17.09 -2.46
N ILE A 147 11.20 -16.62 -3.26
CA ILE A 147 10.25 -15.59 -2.84
C ILE A 147 9.23 -16.11 -1.83
N GLU A 148 8.83 -17.39 -1.86
CA GLU A 148 7.82 -17.91 -0.92
C GLU A 148 8.40 -18.08 0.49
N ALA A 149 9.64 -18.55 0.61
CA ALA A 149 10.34 -18.58 1.90
C ALA A 149 10.52 -17.17 2.47
N LEU A 150 10.89 -16.18 1.64
CA LEU A 150 11.01 -14.78 2.07
C LEU A 150 9.66 -14.20 2.52
N ARG A 151 8.56 -14.53 1.83
CA ARG A 151 7.20 -14.13 2.22
C ARG A 151 6.74 -14.77 3.53
N GLU A 152 7.06 -16.05 3.76
CA GLU A 152 6.73 -16.71 5.04
C GLU A 152 7.56 -16.12 6.18
N GLN A 153 8.87 -15.94 6.00
CA GLN A 153 9.73 -15.27 7.00
C GLN A 153 9.22 -13.87 7.34
N ALA A 154 8.81 -13.08 6.34
CA ALA A 154 8.24 -11.76 6.55
C ALA A 154 6.89 -11.82 7.28
N ARG A 155 6.03 -12.80 6.96
CA ARG A 155 4.77 -13.06 7.67
C ARG A 155 5.03 -13.41 9.13
N ASP A 156 5.95 -14.34 9.40
CA ASP A 156 6.31 -14.79 10.76
C ASP A 156 6.91 -13.66 11.60
N ILE A 157 7.71 -12.78 11.00
CA ILE A 157 8.18 -11.55 11.65
C ILE A 157 6.98 -10.68 12.03
N ARG A 158 6.11 -10.34 11.07
CA ARG A 158 4.96 -9.47 11.33
C ARG A 158 4.01 -10.07 12.37
N MET A 159 3.62 -11.35 12.24
CA MET A 159 2.68 -11.98 13.15
C MET A 159 3.21 -12.07 14.58
N ARG A 160 4.46 -12.48 14.79
CA ARG A 160 5.07 -12.48 16.13
C ARG A 160 5.14 -11.05 16.70
N THR A 161 5.45 -10.06 15.87
CA THR A 161 5.49 -8.64 16.29
C THR A 161 4.11 -8.12 16.69
N ILE A 162 3.03 -8.54 16.02
CA ILE A 162 1.65 -8.14 16.37
C ILE A 162 1.14 -8.89 17.62
N GLN A 163 1.61 -10.11 17.85
CA GLN A 163 1.24 -10.91 19.02
C GLN A 163 1.92 -10.43 20.32
N ASP A 164 3.07 -9.76 20.22
CA ASP A 164 3.85 -9.19 21.34
C ASP A 164 3.99 -7.66 21.22
N LEU A 165 2.94 -7.02 20.69
CA LEU A 165 2.98 -5.63 20.24
C LEU A 165 3.14 -4.62 21.38
N ASP A 166 2.63 -4.94 22.56
CA ASP A 166 2.77 -4.12 23.77
C ASP A 166 4.22 -4.07 24.26
N HIS A 167 4.92 -5.21 24.34
CA HIS A 167 6.35 -5.24 24.67
C HIS A 167 7.19 -4.50 23.62
N HIS A 168 6.92 -4.72 22.33
CA HIS A 168 7.66 -4.03 21.27
C HIS A 168 7.40 -2.52 21.22
N LEU A 169 6.20 -2.05 21.57
CA LEU A 169 5.92 -0.63 21.73
C LEU A 169 6.60 -0.06 22.98
N ALA A 170 6.62 -0.77 24.11
CA ALA A 170 7.30 -0.35 25.32
C ALA A 170 8.83 -0.27 25.15
N ASP A 171 9.44 -1.20 24.43
CA ASP A 171 10.86 -1.15 24.07
C ASP A 171 11.17 -0.05 23.06
N PHE A 172 10.31 0.14 22.04
CA PHE A 172 10.43 1.26 21.09
C PHE A 172 10.38 2.61 21.80
N THR A 173 9.39 2.80 22.69
CA THR A 173 9.22 4.04 23.47
C THR A 173 10.45 4.33 24.30
N ARG A 174 10.90 3.37 25.11
CA ARG A 174 12.09 3.52 25.95
C ARG A 174 13.32 3.87 25.11
N ALA A 175 13.52 3.19 23.99
CA ALA A 175 14.66 3.45 23.11
C ALA A 175 14.59 4.80 22.37
N VAL A 176 13.41 5.37 22.14
CA VAL A 176 13.26 6.75 21.62
C VAL A 176 13.52 7.78 22.73
N GLU A 177 13.00 7.54 23.94
CA GLU A 177 13.14 8.44 25.10
C GLU A 177 14.58 8.48 25.63
N ASP A 178 15.27 7.33 25.69
CA ASP A 178 16.69 7.21 26.03
C ASP A 178 17.60 7.98 25.04
N LEU A 179 17.11 8.25 23.83
CA LEU A 179 17.79 9.07 22.81
C LEU A 179 17.40 10.55 22.84
N GLY A 180 16.52 10.97 23.76
CA GLY A 180 16.02 12.35 23.86
C GLY A 180 14.83 12.68 22.96
N GLY A 181 14.18 11.68 22.36
CA GLY A 181 12.90 11.87 21.67
C GLY A 181 11.70 11.76 22.61
N HIS A 182 10.51 12.12 22.12
CA HIS A 182 9.26 12.06 22.88
C HIS A 182 8.24 11.15 22.18
N VAL A 183 7.60 10.24 22.90
CA VAL A 183 6.55 9.36 22.33
C VAL A 183 5.17 9.72 22.88
N HIS A 184 4.21 9.89 21.98
CA HIS A 184 2.85 10.32 22.27
C HIS A 184 1.86 9.25 21.81
N PHE A 185 1.28 8.51 22.75
CA PHE A 185 0.24 7.52 22.44
C PHE A 185 -1.12 8.18 22.28
N CYS A 186 -1.65 8.17 21.06
CA CYS A 186 -2.92 8.77 20.68
C CYS A 186 -3.95 7.68 20.38
N ARG A 187 -5.03 7.63 21.17
CA ARG A 187 -6.08 6.61 21.04
C ARG A 187 -6.98 6.84 19.83
N THR A 188 -7.20 8.11 19.46
CA THR A 188 -8.07 8.55 18.38
C THR A 188 -7.37 9.54 17.44
N ALA A 189 -7.96 9.77 16.27
CA ALA A 189 -7.54 10.84 15.35
C ALA A 189 -7.53 12.23 16.01
N ASP A 190 -8.54 12.53 16.83
CA ASP A 190 -8.67 13.78 17.57
C ASP A 190 -7.50 14.00 18.55
N ASP A 191 -7.11 12.96 19.31
CA ASP A 191 -5.95 13.00 20.22
C ASP A 191 -4.65 13.32 19.45
N ALA A 192 -4.50 12.74 18.25
CA ALA A 192 -3.32 12.94 17.39
C ALA A 192 -3.28 14.32 16.75
N ARG A 193 -4.42 14.83 16.24
CA ARG A 193 -4.55 16.22 15.75
C ARG A 193 -4.21 17.21 16.86
N ALA A 194 -4.82 17.05 18.03
CA ALA A 194 -4.60 17.93 19.18
C ALA A 194 -3.12 17.96 19.59
N ARG A 195 -2.48 16.79 19.68
CA ARG A 195 -1.05 16.67 20.01
C ARG A 195 -0.14 17.32 18.96
N ALA A 196 -0.40 17.12 17.67
CA ALA A 196 0.38 17.74 16.60
C ALA A 196 0.24 19.28 16.62
N VAL A 197 -0.98 19.79 16.81
CA VAL A 197 -1.24 21.23 16.95
C VAL A 197 -0.59 21.82 18.21
N GLU A 198 -0.58 21.09 19.33
CA GLU A 198 0.11 21.48 20.57
C GLU A 198 1.62 21.65 20.33
N ILE A 199 2.26 20.69 19.66
CA ILE A 199 3.70 20.73 19.32
C ILE A 199 4.01 21.91 18.38
N CYS A 200 3.20 22.13 17.35
CA CYS A 200 3.35 23.29 16.46
C CYS A 200 3.23 24.62 17.21
N ARG A 201 2.27 24.72 18.16
CA ARG A 201 2.08 25.91 18.99
C ARG A 201 3.23 26.15 19.97
N SER A 202 3.84 25.12 20.55
CA SER A 202 4.96 25.29 21.48
C SER A 202 6.21 25.92 20.86
N VAL A 203 6.33 25.91 19.53
CA VAL A 203 7.43 26.56 18.78
C VAL A 203 6.97 27.72 17.90
N ASP A 204 5.74 28.22 18.10
CA ASP A 204 5.07 29.26 17.30
C ASP A 204 5.06 29.02 15.78
N ALA A 205 5.04 27.75 15.35
CA ALA A 205 5.15 27.36 13.94
C ALA A 205 4.12 28.06 13.06
N LYS A 206 4.57 28.51 11.88
CA LYS A 206 3.73 29.05 10.80
C LYS A 206 3.68 28.11 9.60
N LEU A 207 4.76 27.37 9.34
CA LEU A 207 4.89 26.49 8.18
C LEU A 207 5.34 25.08 8.59
N VAL A 208 4.56 24.09 8.17
CA VAL A 208 4.82 22.66 8.32
C VAL A 208 5.14 22.08 6.94
N ALA A 209 6.37 21.57 6.77
CA ALA A 209 6.71 20.75 5.61
C ALA A 209 6.30 19.31 5.87
N LYS A 210 5.40 18.75 5.04
CA LYS A 210 4.93 17.36 5.18
C LYS A 210 5.57 16.47 4.13
N SER A 211 6.13 15.35 4.55
CA SER A 211 6.35 14.21 3.65
C SER A 211 5.14 13.28 3.73
N LYS A 212 4.84 12.61 2.63
CA LYS A 212 3.75 11.64 2.49
C LYS A 212 3.52 10.77 3.72
N SER A 213 2.28 10.77 4.21
CA SER A 213 1.87 9.90 5.33
C SER A 213 0.39 9.58 5.29
N MET A 214 0.07 8.31 4.99
CA MET A 214 -1.30 7.79 5.12
C MET A 214 -1.87 7.96 6.53
N ALA A 215 -1.02 8.05 7.57
CA ALA A 215 -1.46 8.26 8.94
C ALA A 215 -1.78 9.74 9.25
N SER A 216 -1.23 10.69 8.48
CA SER A 216 -1.64 12.10 8.57
C SER A 216 -2.94 12.36 7.79
N GLU A 217 -3.13 11.67 6.66
CA GLU A 217 -4.40 11.65 5.92
C GLU A 217 -5.52 10.98 6.74
N GLU A 218 -5.20 9.88 7.47
CA GLU A 218 -6.14 9.17 8.34
C GLU A 218 -6.75 10.04 9.44
N ILE A 219 -6.04 11.09 9.87
CA ILE A 219 -6.47 11.97 10.96
C ILE A 219 -6.90 13.36 10.51
N GLY A 220 -6.90 13.69 9.22
CA GLY A 220 -7.21 15.04 8.73
C GLY A 220 -6.25 16.10 9.24
N LEU A 221 -4.94 15.85 9.18
CA LEU A 221 -3.93 16.72 9.81
C LEU A 221 -3.80 18.09 9.13
N ASN A 222 -4.02 18.18 7.82
CA ASN A 222 -3.81 19.44 7.09
C ASN A 222 -4.89 20.47 7.45
N GLU A 223 -6.12 19.99 7.55
CA GLU A 223 -7.28 20.74 8.03
C GLU A 223 -7.06 21.20 9.48
N ALA A 224 -6.58 20.31 10.35
CA ALA A 224 -6.28 20.61 11.75
C ALA A 224 -5.23 21.71 11.94
N LEU A 225 -4.17 21.68 11.13
CA LEU A 225 -3.10 22.68 11.15
C LEU A 225 -3.60 24.01 10.59
N ALA A 226 -4.35 24.00 9.49
CA ALA A 226 -4.95 25.19 8.91
C ALA A 226 -5.94 25.88 9.87
N GLU A 227 -6.81 25.13 10.55
CA GLU A 227 -7.69 25.64 11.62
C GLU A 227 -6.90 26.23 12.80
N ALA A 228 -5.69 25.74 13.06
CA ALA A 228 -4.78 26.27 14.07
C ALA A 228 -3.94 27.46 13.59
N GLY A 229 -4.08 27.90 12.33
CA GLY A 229 -3.30 29.00 11.74
C GLY A 229 -1.90 28.61 11.26
N VAL A 230 -1.66 27.32 11.02
CA VAL A 230 -0.37 26.76 10.57
C VAL A 230 -0.54 26.23 9.14
N GLU A 231 0.24 26.73 8.19
CA GLU A 231 0.23 26.24 6.82
C GLU A 231 0.91 24.87 6.74
N ALA A 232 0.23 23.87 6.15
CA ALA A 232 0.80 22.55 5.89
C ALA A 232 1.00 22.36 4.38
N VAL A 233 2.23 22.09 3.95
CA VAL A 233 2.56 21.89 2.53
C VAL A 233 3.11 20.49 2.30
N GLU A 234 2.47 19.74 1.40
CA GLU A 234 2.95 18.43 0.97
C GLU A 234 4.20 18.55 0.10
N THR A 235 5.15 17.65 0.32
CA THR A 235 6.48 17.68 -0.34
C THR A 235 6.82 16.41 -1.10
N ASP A 236 5.98 15.38 -1.01
CA ASP A 236 5.95 14.28 -1.99
C ASP A 236 5.35 14.83 -3.28
N LEU A 237 6.03 14.67 -4.42
CA LEU A 237 5.59 15.30 -5.67
C LEU A 237 4.13 14.94 -6.02
N GLY A 238 3.72 13.70 -5.76
CA GLY A 238 2.37 13.25 -6.07
C GLY A 238 1.31 13.80 -5.11
N GLU A 239 1.61 13.95 -3.82
CA GLU A 239 0.67 14.58 -2.87
C GLU A 239 0.63 16.11 -3.04
N TYR A 240 1.75 16.74 -3.40
CA TYR A 240 1.80 18.16 -3.75
C TYR A 240 0.96 18.49 -4.99
N ILE A 241 1.02 17.67 -6.04
CA ILE A 241 0.16 17.80 -7.24
C ILE A 241 -1.32 17.76 -6.87
N LEU A 242 -1.70 16.90 -5.92
CA LEU A 242 -3.09 16.74 -5.49
C LEU A 242 -3.53 17.86 -4.56
N GLN A 243 -2.66 18.31 -3.65
CA GLN A 243 -2.90 19.48 -2.81
C GLN A 243 -3.17 20.74 -3.66
N LEU A 244 -2.36 21.00 -4.69
CA LEU A 244 -2.59 22.09 -5.65
C LEU A 244 -3.88 21.94 -6.46
N ALA A 245 -4.40 20.72 -6.61
CA ALA A 245 -5.66 20.43 -7.30
C ALA A 245 -6.89 20.45 -6.37
N GLY A 246 -6.71 20.51 -5.04
CA GLY A 246 -7.78 20.30 -4.06
C GLY A 246 -8.32 18.87 -4.06
N GLU A 247 -7.47 17.88 -4.33
CA GLU A 247 -7.82 16.46 -4.45
C GLU A 247 -7.09 15.60 -3.39
N HIS A 248 -7.65 14.43 -3.05
CA HIS A 248 -7.03 13.49 -2.11
C HIS A 248 -6.22 12.38 -2.81
N PRO A 249 -5.19 11.81 -2.14
CA PRO A 249 -4.45 10.64 -2.60
C PRO A 249 -5.34 9.43 -2.96
N VAL A 250 -5.15 8.86 -4.16
CA VAL A 250 -5.92 7.68 -4.59
C VAL A 250 -5.14 6.37 -4.52
N HIS A 251 -3.81 6.40 -4.34
CA HIS A 251 -2.97 5.19 -4.33
C HIS A 251 -1.76 5.27 -3.38
N ILE A 252 -1.48 4.17 -2.68
CA ILE A 252 -0.54 4.12 -1.55
C ILE A 252 0.91 4.48 -1.93
N VAL A 253 1.42 4.05 -3.09
CA VAL A 253 2.82 4.36 -3.51
C VAL A 253 2.93 5.30 -4.71
N ALA A 254 1.80 5.79 -5.23
CA ALA A 254 1.75 6.63 -6.44
C ALA A 254 0.51 7.52 -6.37
N PRO A 255 0.45 8.48 -5.43
CA PRO A 255 -0.81 9.07 -4.99
C PRO A 255 -1.61 9.74 -6.12
N ALA A 256 -0.92 10.40 -7.06
CA ALA A 256 -1.49 11.00 -8.27
C ALA A 256 -1.56 10.05 -9.49
N ILE A 257 -1.80 8.73 -9.31
CA ILE A 257 -1.81 7.73 -10.40
C ILE A 257 -2.83 8.05 -11.53
N GLU A 258 -3.84 8.87 -11.23
CA GLU A 258 -4.89 9.30 -12.17
C GLU A 258 -4.51 10.57 -12.96
N LYS A 259 -3.29 11.13 -12.79
CA LYS A 259 -2.83 12.36 -13.47
C LYS A 259 -1.78 12.06 -14.55
N THR A 260 -1.97 12.61 -15.75
CA THR A 260 -0.97 12.58 -16.82
C THR A 260 0.00 13.76 -16.72
N GLY A 261 1.13 13.71 -17.46
CA GLY A 261 2.07 14.84 -17.52
C GLY A 261 1.41 16.16 -17.98
N THR A 262 0.41 16.07 -18.87
CA THR A 262 -0.38 17.23 -19.32
C THR A 262 -1.28 17.79 -18.21
N ASP A 263 -1.86 16.93 -17.38
CA ASP A 263 -2.64 17.37 -16.22
C ASP A 263 -1.77 18.11 -15.20
N VAL A 264 -0.58 17.55 -14.91
CA VAL A 264 0.40 18.16 -13.99
C VAL A 264 0.91 19.49 -14.54
N ALA A 265 1.19 19.58 -15.84
CA ALA A 265 1.59 20.83 -16.50
C ALA A 265 0.56 21.94 -16.32
N ARG A 266 -0.73 21.62 -16.51
CA ARG A 266 -1.84 22.54 -16.28
C ARG A 266 -1.93 22.98 -14.81
N ILE A 267 -1.88 22.03 -13.87
CA ILE A 267 -1.96 22.31 -12.42
C ILE A 267 -0.81 23.24 -11.99
N PHE A 268 0.43 22.91 -12.34
CA PHE A 268 1.58 23.75 -12.00
C PHE A 268 1.53 25.11 -12.70
N SER A 269 1.08 25.18 -13.97
CA SER A 269 0.98 26.46 -14.68
C SER A 269 -0.04 27.40 -14.02
N GLN A 270 -1.16 26.85 -13.54
CA GLN A 270 -2.17 27.58 -12.78
C GLN A 270 -1.61 28.05 -11.43
N ALA A 271 -0.92 27.17 -10.69
CA ALA A 271 -0.34 27.50 -9.38
C ALA A 271 0.83 28.50 -9.44
N GLN A 272 1.60 28.53 -10.53
CA GLN A 272 2.76 29.42 -10.70
C GLN A 272 2.48 30.69 -11.53
N GLY A 273 1.28 30.84 -12.11
CA GLY A 273 0.93 31.98 -12.95
C GLY A 273 1.76 32.12 -14.24
N ARG A 274 2.41 31.04 -14.70
CA ARG A 274 3.27 30.98 -15.88
C ARG A 274 3.09 29.65 -16.61
N GLU A 275 3.31 29.63 -17.92
CA GLU A 275 3.27 28.36 -18.67
C GLU A 275 4.44 27.45 -18.28
N ILE A 276 4.13 26.17 -18.05
CA ILE A 276 5.10 25.10 -17.78
C ILE A 276 4.80 23.96 -18.76
N PRO A 277 5.75 23.54 -19.62
CA PRO A 277 5.53 22.50 -20.60
C PRO A 277 5.38 21.13 -19.94
N ALA A 278 4.63 20.23 -20.59
CA ALA A 278 4.37 18.86 -20.14
C ALA A 278 5.58 17.89 -20.29
N GLU A 279 6.80 18.40 -20.13
CA GLU A 279 8.02 17.59 -20.10
C GLU A 279 8.45 17.30 -18.66
N LEU A 280 8.79 16.04 -18.36
CA LEU A 280 9.15 15.60 -17.01
C LEU A 280 10.24 16.46 -16.35
N THR A 281 11.25 16.90 -17.12
CA THR A 281 12.32 17.77 -16.62
C THR A 281 11.80 19.14 -16.18
N ALA A 282 10.91 19.75 -16.99
CA ALA A 282 10.32 21.04 -16.66
C ALA A 282 9.37 20.97 -15.46
N LEU A 283 8.52 19.92 -15.40
CA LEU A 283 7.60 19.69 -14.29
C LEU A 283 8.36 19.47 -12.96
N THR A 284 9.38 18.60 -12.98
CA THR A 284 10.20 18.35 -11.78
C THR A 284 11.07 19.53 -11.39
N GLN A 285 11.56 20.35 -12.34
CA GLN A 285 12.22 21.61 -12.04
C GLN A 285 11.25 22.60 -11.37
N ALA A 286 10.05 22.79 -11.94
CA ALA A 286 9.04 23.71 -11.41
C ALA A 286 8.61 23.35 -9.97
N ALA A 287 8.41 22.06 -9.68
CA ALA A 287 8.13 21.60 -8.32
C ALA A 287 9.33 21.82 -7.37
N ARG A 288 10.57 21.59 -7.83
CA ARG A 288 11.80 21.85 -7.05
C ARG A 288 12.04 23.33 -6.79
N GLU A 289 11.58 24.22 -7.65
CA GLU A 289 11.65 25.67 -7.44
C GLU A 289 10.72 26.08 -6.28
N GLN A 290 9.45 25.64 -6.29
CA GLN A 290 8.49 25.93 -5.21
C GLN A 290 8.87 25.27 -3.87
N LEU A 291 9.09 23.95 -3.86
CA LEU A 291 9.31 23.20 -2.62
C LEU A 291 10.63 23.53 -1.92
N ARG A 292 11.63 24.12 -2.62
CA ARG A 292 12.90 24.52 -2.00
C ARG A 292 12.70 25.57 -0.91
N GLU A 293 11.87 26.58 -1.16
CA GLU A 293 11.58 27.60 -0.15
C GLU A 293 10.84 27.01 1.06
N VAL A 294 9.93 26.05 0.81
CA VAL A 294 9.22 25.32 1.87
C VAL A 294 10.20 24.59 2.78
N PHE A 295 11.12 23.79 2.22
CA PHE A 295 12.12 23.06 3.01
C PHE A 295 13.08 23.96 3.80
N LEU A 296 13.34 25.19 3.33
CA LEU A 296 14.24 26.14 3.99
C LEU A 296 13.57 27.00 5.06
N ARG A 297 12.23 27.13 5.03
CA ARG A 297 11.45 28.01 5.91
C ARG A 297 10.55 27.28 6.89
N ALA A 298 10.32 25.98 6.72
CA ALA A 298 9.43 25.22 7.60
C ALA A 298 9.99 25.10 9.02
N ASP A 299 9.17 25.46 10.00
CA ASP A 299 9.48 25.38 11.42
C ASP A 299 9.46 23.92 11.90
N VAL A 300 8.51 23.15 11.37
CA VAL A 300 8.24 21.75 11.73
C VAL A 300 8.21 20.88 10.48
N GLY A 301 8.85 19.73 10.56
CA GLY A 301 8.74 18.65 9.57
C GLY A 301 7.80 17.56 10.06
N VAL A 302 6.87 17.09 9.22
CA VAL A 302 6.01 15.94 9.54
C VAL A 302 6.28 14.80 8.58
N THR A 303 6.52 13.59 9.10
CA THR A 303 6.69 12.39 8.27
C THR A 303 5.78 11.25 8.68
N GLY A 304 5.51 10.36 7.72
CA GLY A 304 5.05 9.02 8.05
C GLY A 304 6.21 8.15 8.57
N VAL A 305 5.86 6.93 9.00
CA VAL A 305 6.83 5.89 9.37
C VAL A 305 6.45 4.60 8.66
N ASN A 306 7.40 4.01 7.93
CA ASN A 306 7.21 2.67 7.37
C ASN A 306 7.37 1.62 8.46
N PHE A 307 8.44 1.74 9.27
CA PHE A 307 8.74 0.89 10.41
C PHE A 307 9.45 1.65 11.55
N GLY A 308 8.99 1.52 12.79
CA GLY A 308 9.76 1.85 13.98
C GLY A 308 10.53 0.61 14.47
N VAL A 309 11.81 0.72 14.78
CA VAL A 309 12.65 -0.42 15.19
C VAL A 309 12.75 -0.45 16.71
N ALA A 310 12.05 -1.39 17.35
CA ALA A 310 11.86 -1.41 18.81
C ALA A 310 13.17 -1.31 19.59
N ARG A 311 14.13 -2.18 19.29
CA ARG A 311 15.39 -2.28 20.02
C ARG A 311 16.33 -1.06 19.89
N THR A 312 16.08 -0.14 18.95
CA THR A 312 16.99 0.99 18.69
C THR A 312 16.29 2.36 18.64
N GLY A 313 14.98 2.42 18.85
CA GLY A 313 14.18 3.64 18.68
C GLY A 313 14.19 4.20 17.26
N SER A 314 14.71 3.46 16.27
CA SER A 314 14.98 4.00 14.94
C SER A 314 13.72 4.09 14.10
N ILE A 315 13.53 5.21 13.39
CA ILE A 315 12.41 5.45 12.49
C ILE A 315 12.89 5.20 11.06
N CYS A 316 12.29 4.22 10.38
CA CYS A 316 12.54 3.89 8.99
C CYS A 316 11.52 4.60 8.07
N ILE A 317 12.04 5.43 7.16
CA ILE A 317 11.26 6.12 6.13
C ILE A 317 11.77 5.68 4.75
N CYS A 318 10.86 5.24 3.88
CA CYS A 318 11.16 4.75 2.54
C CYS A 318 10.53 5.69 1.48
N THR A 319 11.35 6.45 0.77
CA THR A 319 10.91 7.38 -0.29
C THR A 319 11.64 7.12 -1.60
N ASN A 320 11.04 7.55 -2.71
CA ASN A 320 11.72 7.59 -4.02
C ASN A 320 12.20 8.99 -4.40
N GLU A 321 12.00 9.95 -3.51
CA GLU A 321 12.37 11.36 -3.64
C GLU A 321 13.14 11.79 -2.37
N GLY A 322 13.99 12.81 -2.49
CA GLY A 322 14.81 13.29 -1.37
C GLY A 322 14.04 14.07 -0.30
N ASN A 323 12.76 14.38 -0.56
CA ASN A 323 11.90 15.19 0.30
C ASN A 323 11.85 14.67 1.74
N GLY A 324 11.70 13.36 1.95
CA GLY A 324 11.59 12.76 3.28
C GLY A 324 12.78 13.09 4.19
N ARG A 325 14.02 13.12 3.64
CA ARG A 325 15.22 13.53 4.39
C ARG A 325 15.24 15.04 4.65
N LEU A 326 14.79 15.86 3.70
CA LEU A 326 14.74 17.31 3.88
C LEU A 326 13.74 17.70 4.97
N VAL A 327 12.54 17.09 4.94
CA VAL A 327 11.50 17.25 5.97
C VAL A 327 11.98 16.78 7.35
N SER A 328 12.72 15.68 7.44
CA SER A 328 13.13 15.13 8.73
C SER A 328 14.45 15.67 9.28
N ALA A 329 15.11 16.63 8.62
CA ALA A 329 16.46 17.07 9.01
C ALA A 329 16.77 18.57 8.83
N LEU A 330 15.93 19.35 8.12
CA LEU A 330 16.07 20.80 8.03
C LEU A 330 15.19 21.57 9.04
N PRO A 331 13.91 21.22 9.25
CA PRO A 331 13.09 21.85 10.28
C PRO A 331 13.62 21.57 11.68
N ARG A 332 13.37 22.51 12.60
CA ARG A 332 13.85 22.41 13.99
C ARG A 332 13.13 21.32 14.78
N VAL A 333 11.85 21.06 14.49
CA VAL A 333 11.08 19.99 15.12
C VAL A 333 10.69 18.95 14.08
N HIS A 334 10.83 17.66 14.40
CA HIS A 334 10.32 16.56 13.57
C HIS A 334 9.20 15.81 14.28
N ILE A 335 8.01 15.79 13.67
CA ILE A 335 6.89 14.95 14.10
C ILE A 335 6.78 13.74 13.17
N ALA A 336 7.03 12.54 13.71
CA ALA A 336 6.85 11.28 13.00
C ALA A 336 5.51 10.63 13.43
N ILE A 337 4.62 10.37 12.48
CA ILE A 337 3.29 9.80 12.76
C ILE A 337 3.21 8.35 12.25
N MET A 338 2.83 7.44 13.15
CA MET A 338 2.75 6.02 12.85
C MET A 338 1.55 5.36 13.51
N GLY A 339 0.93 4.39 12.82
CA GLY A 339 0.00 3.48 13.48
C GLY A 339 0.75 2.57 14.47
N MET A 340 0.11 2.18 15.57
CA MET A 340 0.72 1.32 16.61
C MET A 340 1.29 0.01 16.05
N GLU A 341 0.75 -0.49 14.92
CA GLU A 341 1.22 -1.70 14.26
C GLU A 341 2.55 -1.54 13.52
N ARG A 342 3.07 -0.31 13.36
CA ARG A 342 4.25 0.01 12.53
C ARG A 342 5.59 -0.39 13.16
N VAL A 343 5.62 -1.16 14.25
CA VAL A 343 6.88 -1.60 14.88
C VAL A 343 7.48 -2.83 14.17
N VAL A 344 8.80 -3.01 14.27
CA VAL A 344 9.54 -4.26 13.98
C VAL A 344 10.62 -4.44 15.07
N PRO A 345 10.95 -5.65 15.54
CA PRO A 345 11.77 -5.79 16.74
C PRO A 345 13.24 -5.40 16.50
N THR A 346 13.81 -5.80 15.36
CA THR A 346 15.24 -5.61 15.05
C THR A 346 15.51 -5.09 13.64
N LEU A 347 16.70 -4.49 13.43
CA LEU A 347 17.21 -4.09 12.11
C LEU A 347 17.37 -5.27 11.13
N ALA A 348 17.66 -6.48 11.65
CA ALA A 348 17.77 -7.68 10.82
C ALA A 348 16.39 -8.09 10.25
N GLU A 349 15.35 -8.01 11.07
CA GLU A 349 13.98 -8.27 10.64
C GLU A 349 13.42 -7.15 9.76
N LEU A 350 13.80 -5.89 10.02
CA LEU A 350 13.55 -4.77 9.09
C LEU A 350 14.12 -5.06 7.69
N ALA A 351 15.36 -5.57 7.59
CA ALA A 351 15.98 -5.89 6.31
C ALA A 351 15.21 -6.95 5.50
N VAL A 352 14.53 -7.90 6.17
CA VAL A 352 13.62 -8.85 5.51
C VAL A 352 12.41 -8.12 4.91
N LEU A 353 11.77 -7.24 5.68
CA LEU A 353 10.60 -6.48 5.24
C LEU A 353 10.94 -5.49 4.10
N LEU A 354 12.11 -4.84 4.16
CA LEU A 354 12.60 -3.92 3.12
C LEU A 354 12.86 -4.61 1.78
N GLN A 355 13.39 -5.84 1.78
CA GLN A 355 13.56 -6.62 0.55
C GLN A 355 12.24 -6.84 -0.20
N LEU A 356 11.14 -7.00 0.52
CA LEU A 356 9.80 -7.17 -0.05
C LEU A 356 9.10 -5.85 -0.36
N LEU A 357 9.28 -4.79 0.45
CA LEU A 357 8.55 -3.53 0.32
C LEU A 357 8.76 -2.87 -1.05
N GLY A 358 10.01 -2.56 -1.40
CA GLY A 358 10.34 -1.93 -2.68
C GLY A 358 9.95 -2.79 -3.88
N ARG A 359 10.24 -4.11 -3.82
CA ARG A 359 9.92 -5.04 -4.90
C ARG A 359 8.42 -5.15 -5.12
N SER A 360 7.63 -5.12 -4.06
CA SER A 360 6.18 -5.30 -4.14
C SER A 360 5.44 -4.02 -4.56
N GLY A 361 5.95 -2.84 -4.19
CA GLY A 361 5.32 -1.57 -4.53
C GLY A 361 5.73 -1.02 -5.90
N THR A 362 7.04 -0.91 -6.15
CA THR A 362 7.61 -0.23 -7.33
C THR A 362 8.48 -1.13 -8.21
N GLY A 363 8.71 -2.39 -7.81
CA GLY A 363 9.62 -3.30 -8.51
C GLY A 363 11.11 -2.98 -8.30
N GLN A 364 11.45 -2.13 -7.33
CA GLN A 364 12.84 -1.79 -7.01
C GLN A 364 13.39 -2.75 -5.95
N LYS A 365 14.70 -3.05 -5.99
CA LYS A 365 15.35 -3.92 -4.97
C LYS A 365 15.31 -3.32 -3.55
N LEU A 366 15.32 -2.00 -3.49
CA LEU A 366 15.13 -1.12 -2.34
C LEU A 366 14.62 0.23 -2.90
N THR A 367 13.93 1.05 -2.12
CA THR A 367 13.54 2.41 -2.55
C THR A 367 14.78 3.29 -2.77
N ALA A 368 14.65 4.36 -3.57
CA ALA A 368 15.79 5.23 -3.88
C ALA A 368 16.42 5.86 -2.62
N TYR A 369 15.60 6.11 -1.59
CA TYR A 369 16.02 6.46 -0.25
C TYR A 369 15.37 5.51 0.77
N THR A 370 16.18 5.01 1.70
CA THR A 370 15.74 4.30 2.89
C THR A 370 16.48 4.95 4.06
N THR A 371 15.81 5.87 4.74
CA THR A 371 16.38 6.68 5.81
C THR A 371 16.07 6.01 7.15
N LEU A 372 17.10 5.84 7.99
CA LEU A 372 16.97 5.44 9.38
C LEU A 372 17.36 6.62 10.27
N LEU A 373 16.36 7.23 10.92
CA LEU A 373 16.55 8.30 11.91
C LEU A 373 16.61 7.66 13.30
N THR A 374 17.50 8.11 14.18
CA THR A 374 17.72 7.48 15.50
C THR A 374 18.00 8.56 16.54
N GLY A 375 16.91 9.13 17.08
CA GLY A 375 16.93 10.30 17.97
C GLY A 375 16.93 11.65 17.21
N PRO A 376 16.78 12.77 17.95
CA PRO A 376 17.09 14.12 17.47
C PRO A 376 18.60 14.32 17.25
N ARG A 377 18.97 15.51 16.74
CA ARG A 377 20.35 15.96 16.53
C ARG A 377 21.12 16.02 17.85
N ARG A 378 22.31 15.43 17.87
CA ARG A 378 23.22 15.44 19.03
C ARG A 378 24.23 16.59 18.98
N ASP A 379 24.88 16.85 20.11
CA ASP A 379 26.00 17.79 20.18
C ASP A 379 27.09 17.46 19.16
N GLY A 380 27.43 18.45 18.33
CA GLY A 380 28.43 18.32 17.26
C GLY A 380 27.90 17.80 15.92
N GLU A 381 26.67 17.29 15.85
CA GLU A 381 25.99 16.98 14.59
C GLU A 381 25.53 18.28 13.91
N ARG A 382 25.60 18.36 12.57
CA ARG A 382 25.33 19.59 11.80
C ARG A 382 23.93 19.67 11.21
N ASP A 383 23.30 18.51 10.99
CA ASP A 383 21.99 18.33 10.40
C ASP A 383 21.11 17.43 11.29
N GLY A 384 19.80 17.61 11.22
CA GLY A 384 18.84 16.94 12.10
C GLY A 384 18.00 17.91 12.94
N PRO A 385 16.82 17.47 13.41
CA PRO A 385 15.91 18.27 14.22
C PRO A 385 16.46 18.43 15.65
N GLU A 386 16.14 19.55 16.28
CA GLU A 386 16.39 19.81 17.71
C GLU A 386 15.49 18.91 18.58
N ASP A 387 14.21 18.79 18.23
CA ASP A 387 13.24 17.96 18.94
C ASP A 387 12.60 16.90 18.03
N LEU A 388 12.46 15.67 18.53
CA LEU A 388 11.81 14.55 17.85
C LEU A 388 10.56 14.10 18.62
N HIS A 389 9.39 14.19 17.98
CA HIS A 389 8.12 13.73 18.53
C HIS A 389 7.57 12.58 17.68
N VAL A 390 7.28 11.44 18.31
CA VAL A 390 6.67 10.28 17.65
C VAL A 390 5.23 10.11 18.12
N ILE A 391 4.27 10.32 17.23
CA ILE A 391 2.85 10.09 17.49
C ILE A 391 2.51 8.65 17.10
N VAL A 392 2.15 7.84 18.11
CA VAL A 392 1.74 6.44 17.96
C VAL A 392 0.22 6.36 18.02
N LEU A 393 -0.40 6.08 16.88
CA LEU A 393 -1.84 6.10 16.66
C LEU A 393 -2.47 4.71 16.78
N ASP A 394 -3.40 4.54 17.71
CA ASP A 394 -4.30 3.37 17.74
C ASP A 394 -5.41 3.54 16.69
N ASN A 395 -6.33 4.48 16.91
CA ASN A 395 -7.49 4.77 16.05
C ASN A 395 -8.27 3.50 15.64
N GLY A 396 -8.44 2.58 16.60
CA GLY A 396 -9.22 1.35 16.45
C GLY A 396 -8.41 0.09 16.12
N ARG A 397 -7.09 0.19 15.89
CA ARG A 397 -6.18 -0.94 15.63
C ARG A 397 -6.16 -1.94 16.79
N SER A 398 -6.21 -1.47 18.03
CA SER A 398 -6.24 -2.32 19.23
C SER A 398 -7.45 -3.28 19.25
N ASN A 399 -8.58 -2.90 18.64
CA ASN A 399 -9.77 -3.75 18.54
C ASN A 399 -9.59 -4.98 17.63
N LEU A 400 -8.54 -5.02 16.80
CA LEU A 400 -8.26 -6.14 15.90
C LEU A 400 -7.44 -7.25 16.59
N LEU A 401 -6.73 -6.93 17.68
CA LEU A 401 -5.90 -7.89 18.43
C LEU A 401 -6.76 -9.01 19.02
N GLY A 402 -6.31 -10.26 18.89
CA GLY A 402 -7.05 -11.47 19.29
C GLY A 402 -8.30 -11.80 18.46
N THR A 403 -8.60 -11.04 17.40
CA THR A 403 -9.73 -11.28 16.49
C THR A 403 -9.29 -12.03 15.23
N ARG A 404 -10.25 -12.48 14.41
CA ARG A 404 -9.93 -13.10 13.09
C ARG A 404 -9.20 -12.16 12.13
N TYR A 405 -9.25 -10.85 12.39
CA TYR A 405 -8.67 -9.80 11.56
C TYR A 405 -7.30 -9.30 12.07
N GLU A 406 -6.73 -9.89 13.12
CA GLU A 406 -5.43 -9.49 13.69
C GLU A 406 -4.31 -9.39 12.64
N GLU A 407 -4.21 -10.39 11.75
CA GLU A 407 -3.19 -10.43 10.68
C GLU A 407 -3.33 -9.26 9.66
N MET A 408 -4.44 -8.51 9.67
CA MET A 408 -4.54 -7.26 8.90
C MET A 408 -3.51 -6.20 9.34
N LEU A 409 -3.14 -6.19 10.63
CA LEU A 409 -2.11 -5.31 11.21
C LEU A 409 -0.69 -5.64 10.70
N SER A 410 -0.48 -6.81 10.11
CA SER A 410 0.78 -7.20 9.48
C SER A 410 1.11 -6.38 8.22
N CYS A 411 0.15 -5.61 7.67
CA CYS A 411 0.27 -4.97 6.36
C CYS A 411 1.44 -3.96 6.27
N ILE A 412 2.40 -4.20 5.36
CA ILE A 412 3.56 -3.31 5.12
C ILE A 412 3.27 -2.15 4.15
N ARG A 413 2.01 -1.88 3.78
CA ARG A 413 1.56 -0.77 2.90
C ARG A 413 2.25 -0.70 1.52
N CYS A 414 2.70 -1.82 0.97
CA CYS A 414 3.37 -1.86 -0.34
C CYS A 414 2.48 -1.49 -1.55
N GLY A 415 1.14 -1.49 -1.44
CA GLY A 415 0.25 -1.20 -2.56
C GLY A 415 0.06 -2.32 -3.60
N ALA A 416 0.82 -3.42 -3.56
CA ALA A 416 0.74 -4.53 -4.53
C ALA A 416 -0.69 -5.05 -4.79
N CYS A 417 -1.52 -5.09 -3.74
CA CYS A 417 -2.91 -5.53 -3.81
C CYS A 417 -3.85 -4.58 -4.59
N LEU A 418 -3.50 -3.30 -4.74
CA LEU A 418 -4.24 -2.33 -5.58
C LEU A 418 -3.94 -2.64 -7.06
N ASN A 419 -2.65 -2.75 -7.41
CA ASN A 419 -2.17 -3.00 -8.77
C ASN A 419 -2.75 -4.26 -9.43
N VAL A 420 -3.01 -5.32 -8.65
CA VAL A 420 -3.58 -6.59 -9.16
C VAL A 420 -5.12 -6.65 -9.07
N CYS A 421 -5.79 -5.64 -8.51
CA CYS A 421 -7.22 -5.67 -8.30
C CYS A 421 -7.99 -5.22 -9.55
N PRO A 422 -8.82 -6.09 -10.17
CA PRO A 422 -9.57 -5.72 -11.37
C PRO A 422 -10.65 -4.67 -11.11
N VAL A 423 -11.09 -4.48 -9.85
CA VAL A 423 -12.04 -3.42 -9.49
C VAL A 423 -11.30 -2.09 -9.38
N PHE A 424 -10.22 -2.01 -8.60
CA PHE A 424 -9.41 -0.80 -8.45
C PHE A 424 -8.91 -0.25 -9.79
N ARG A 425 -8.41 -1.14 -10.66
CA ARG A 425 -7.95 -0.79 -12.01
C ARG A 425 -8.98 -0.09 -12.89
N LYS A 426 -10.28 -0.26 -12.58
CA LYS A 426 -11.40 0.28 -13.37
C LYS A 426 -12.17 1.38 -12.67
N THR A 427 -12.20 1.42 -11.33
CA THR A 427 -12.93 2.43 -10.56
C THR A 427 -12.05 3.55 -10.01
N GLY A 428 -10.73 3.42 -10.12
CA GLY A 428 -9.78 4.29 -9.42
C GLY A 428 -9.81 4.13 -7.91
N GLY A 429 -8.99 4.93 -7.22
CA GLY A 429 -8.92 4.91 -5.76
C GLY A 429 -10.04 5.71 -5.10
N ALA A 430 -10.45 6.82 -5.72
CA ALA A 430 -11.48 7.74 -5.19
C ALA A 430 -12.80 7.04 -4.83
N ALA A 431 -13.16 5.97 -5.57
CA ALA A 431 -14.34 5.16 -5.30
C ALA A 431 -14.32 4.50 -3.90
N TYR A 432 -13.13 4.10 -3.41
CA TYR A 432 -12.94 3.46 -2.11
C TYR A 432 -12.92 4.45 -0.94
N GLY A 433 -12.40 5.66 -1.14
CA GLY A 433 -12.27 6.69 -0.10
C GLY A 433 -11.03 7.56 -0.31
N PRO A 434 -10.88 8.65 0.48
CA PRO A 434 -9.76 9.59 0.34
C PRO A 434 -8.46 9.08 0.99
N VAL A 435 -8.53 8.19 1.98
CA VAL A 435 -7.33 7.67 2.68
C VAL A 435 -6.95 6.28 2.17
N TYR A 436 -7.72 5.25 2.52
CA TYR A 436 -7.35 3.85 2.22
C TYR A 436 -8.14 3.28 1.05
N SER A 437 -7.44 3.00 -0.06
CA SER A 437 -8.03 2.50 -1.30
C SER A 437 -7.73 1.02 -1.61
N GLY A 438 -8.44 0.48 -2.61
CA GLY A 438 -8.30 -0.90 -3.10
C GLY A 438 -8.65 -1.99 -2.08
N PRO A 439 -8.24 -3.25 -2.31
CA PRO A 439 -8.59 -4.37 -1.44
C PRO A 439 -8.10 -4.25 0.00
N MET A 440 -6.97 -3.57 0.22
CA MET A 440 -6.44 -3.30 1.55
C MET A 440 -7.35 -2.32 2.30
N GLY A 441 -7.69 -1.18 1.69
CA GLY A 441 -8.60 -0.21 2.30
C GLY A 441 -10.01 -0.75 2.47
N ALA A 442 -10.47 -1.57 1.53
CA ALA A 442 -11.78 -2.22 1.58
C ALA A 442 -11.95 -3.22 2.75
N VAL A 443 -10.84 -3.71 3.33
CA VAL A 443 -10.81 -4.48 4.57
C VAL A 443 -10.56 -3.56 5.77
N LEU A 444 -9.51 -2.73 5.71
CA LEU A 444 -9.04 -1.98 6.87
C LEU A 444 -10.00 -0.87 7.32
N ALA A 445 -10.55 -0.06 6.41
CA ALA A 445 -11.37 1.08 6.84
C ALA A 445 -12.62 0.63 7.63
N PRO A 446 -13.41 -0.39 7.20
CA PRO A 446 -14.48 -0.96 8.02
C PRO A 446 -14.05 -1.50 9.39
N LEU A 447 -12.80 -1.96 9.53
CA LEU A 447 -12.27 -2.46 10.80
C LEU A 447 -11.84 -1.33 11.76
N LEU A 448 -11.42 -0.17 11.24
CA LEU A 448 -11.04 0.99 12.05
C LEU A 448 -12.26 1.82 12.49
N VAL A 449 -13.18 2.15 11.57
CA VAL A 449 -14.37 3.00 11.89
C VAL A 449 -15.65 2.23 12.21
N GLY A 450 -15.63 0.90 12.19
CA GLY A 450 -16.84 0.08 12.32
C GLY A 450 -17.54 -0.18 10.98
N ILE A 451 -18.06 -1.39 10.83
CA ILE A 451 -18.58 -1.90 9.54
C ILE A 451 -19.84 -1.17 9.07
N GLU A 452 -20.59 -0.57 9.98
CA GLU A 452 -21.77 0.25 9.71
C GLU A 452 -21.44 1.60 9.04
N ASN A 453 -20.21 2.09 9.23
CA ASN A 453 -19.72 3.36 8.69
C ASN A 453 -19.01 3.20 7.34
N ALA A 454 -18.62 1.99 6.94
CA ALA A 454 -18.09 1.68 5.61
C ALA A 454 -18.74 0.43 4.92
N PRO A 455 -20.08 0.27 4.96
CA PRO A 455 -20.75 -1.00 4.67
C PRO A 455 -20.73 -1.43 3.19
N THR A 456 -20.39 -0.52 2.27
CA THR A 456 -20.25 -0.87 0.85
C THR A 456 -18.85 -1.36 0.48
N LEU A 457 -17.83 -1.07 1.27
CA LEU A 457 -16.44 -1.42 0.93
C LEU A 457 -16.17 -2.93 0.86
N PRO A 458 -16.71 -3.79 1.75
CA PRO A 458 -16.55 -5.25 1.62
C PRO A 458 -17.07 -5.78 0.27
N HIS A 459 -18.01 -5.08 -0.37
CA HIS A 459 -18.58 -5.41 -1.67
C HIS A 459 -17.78 -4.90 -2.88
N ALA A 460 -16.77 -4.04 -2.67
CA ALA A 460 -15.89 -3.48 -3.71
C ALA A 460 -14.83 -4.47 -4.24
N SER A 461 -15.22 -5.72 -4.47
CA SER A 461 -14.33 -6.81 -4.87
C SER A 461 -15.07 -7.94 -5.57
N SER A 462 -14.45 -8.46 -6.64
CA SER A 462 -14.84 -9.69 -7.36
C SER A 462 -14.49 -10.98 -6.61
N LEU A 463 -13.78 -10.89 -5.47
CA LEU A 463 -13.30 -12.03 -4.66
C LEU A 463 -12.37 -13.00 -5.40
N CYS A 464 -11.66 -12.56 -6.45
CA CYS A 464 -10.79 -13.42 -7.26
C CYS A 464 -9.47 -13.88 -6.60
N GLY A 465 -9.22 -13.58 -5.32
CA GLY A 465 -8.01 -14.00 -4.59
C GLY A 465 -6.69 -13.30 -4.98
N ALA A 466 -6.63 -12.58 -6.11
CA ALA A 466 -5.40 -11.98 -6.63
C ALA A 466 -4.67 -11.07 -5.62
N CYS A 467 -5.39 -10.31 -4.80
CA CYS A 467 -4.82 -9.45 -3.77
C CYS A 467 -4.10 -10.22 -2.64
N THR A 468 -4.57 -11.42 -2.30
CA THR A 468 -3.92 -12.32 -1.33
C THR A 468 -2.71 -13.00 -1.96
N ALA A 469 -2.85 -13.51 -3.19
CA ALA A 469 -1.73 -14.08 -3.94
C ALA A 469 -0.57 -13.08 -4.09
N ALA A 470 -0.87 -11.79 -4.30
CA ALA A 470 0.12 -10.72 -4.43
C ALA A 470 0.70 -10.18 -3.11
N CYS A 471 0.13 -10.52 -1.95
CA CYS A 471 0.53 -9.92 -0.67
C CYS A 471 1.91 -10.43 -0.20
N PRO A 472 2.94 -9.57 -0.05
CA PRO A 472 4.27 -10.01 0.39
C PRO A 472 4.29 -10.59 1.81
N VAL A 473 3.32 -10.21 2.65
CA VAL A 473 3.15 -10.70 4.04
C VAL A 473 1.88 -11.57 4.17
N LYS A 474 1.46 -12.19 3.06
CA LYS A 474 0.48 -13.30 2.95
C LYS A 474 -0.93 -13.07 3.53
N ILE A 475 -1.32 -11.82 3.84
CA ILE A 475 -2.63 -11.45 4.39
C ILE A 475 -3.79 -11.94 3.50
N PRO A 476 -4.79 -12.66 4.05
CA PRO A 476 -5.91 -13.25 3.31
C PRO A 476 -7.03 -12.22 3.02
N LEU A 477 -6.69 -11.08 2.43
CA LEU A 477 -7.62 -9.97 2.10
C LEU A 477 -8.94 -10.42 1.44
N HIS A 478 -8.93 -11.39 0.53
CA HIS A 478 -10.16 -11.85 -0.13
C HIS A 478 -11.10 -12.64 0.81
N GLU A 479 -10.56 -13.35 1.79
CA GLU A 479 -11.32 -14.05 2.84
C GLU A 479 -11.86 -13.03 3.86
N TYR A 480 -11.06 -12.03 4.23
CA TYR A 480 -11.52 -10.93 5.09
C TYR A 480 -12.65 -10.12 4.48
N LEU A 481 -12.66 -9.91 3.16
CA LEU A 481 -13.81 -9.30 2.47
C LEU A 481 -15.06 -10.18 2.52
N LEU A 482 -14.92 -11.51 2.57
CA LEU A 482 -16.05 -12.45 2.75
C LEU A 482 -16.56 -12.44 4.20
N ASP A 483 -15.65 -12.44 5.18
CA ASP A 483 -16.01 -12.39 6.59
C ASP A 483 -16.67 -11.05 6.95
N LEU A 484 -16.18 -9.91 6.43
CA LEU A 484 -16.83 -8.61 6.61
C LEU A 484 -18.23 -8.57 6.00
N ARG A 485 -18.47 -9.24 4.85
CA ARG A 485 -19.82 -9.41 4.29
C ARG A 485 -20.71 -10.27 5.19
N ARG A 486 -20.16 -11.28 5.88
CA ARG A 486 -20.90 -12.08 6.88
C ARG A 486 -21.25 -11.22 8.09
N ASP A 487 -20.31 -10.42 8.57
CA ASP A 487 -20.45 -9.56 9.75
C ASP A 487 -21.54 -8.50 9.55
N LEU A 488 -21.57 -7.85 8.38
CA LEU A 488 -22.64 -6.93 7.98
C LEU A 488 -24.05 -7.56 8.09
N VAL A 489 -24.19 -8.86 7.83
CA VAL A 489 -25.47 -9.58 7.98
C VAL A 489 -25.74 -9.97 9.43
N SER A 490 -24.74 -10.44 10.18
CA SER A 490 -24.91 -10.89 11.57
C SER A 490 -25.18 -9.73 12.54
N GLU A 491 -24.56 -8.57 12.30
CA GLU A 491 -24.76 -7.36 13.11
C GLU A 491 -26.01 -6.57 12.71
N GLY A 492 -26.69 -6.99 11.64
CA GLY A 492 -27.95 -6.38 11.19
C GLY A 492 -27.79 -5.08 10.42
N VAL A 493 -26.57 -4.73 10.00
CA VAL A 493 -26.28 -3.60 9.12
C VAL A 493 -26.94 -3.81 7.75
N ALA A 494 -26.94 -5.04 7.22
CA ALA A 494 -27.56 -5.39 5.96
C ALA A 494 -29.09 -5.16 5.96
N PRO A 495 -29.70 -4.65 4.86
CA PRO A 495 -31.11 -4.31 4.83
C PRO A 495 -32.05 -5.46 5.20
N LEU A 496 -33.03 -5.21 6.08
CA LEU A 496 -34.00 -6.22 6.54
C LEU A 496 -34.72 -6.94 5.38
N ARG A 497 -35.12 -6.19 4.34
CA ARG A 497 -35.74 -6.75 3.13
C ARG A 497 -34.85 -7.74 2.39
N GLU A 498 -33.54 -7.51 2.37
CA GLU A 498 -32.56 -8.36 1.70
C GLU A 498 -32.31 -9.63 2.53
N ARG A 499 -32.12 -9.46 3.84
CA ARG A 499 -32.02 -10.56 4.80
C ARG A 499 -33.24 -11.48 4.71
N LEU A 500 -34.44 -10.92 4.77
CA LEU A 500 -35.69 -11.69 4.67
C LEU A 500 -35.82 -12.40 3.31
N ALA A 501 -35.53 -11.71 2.20
CA ALA A 501 -35.58 -12.30 0.87
C ALA A 501 -34.62 -13.50 0.74
N PHE A 502 -33.37 -13.38 1.20
CA PHE A 502 -32.41 -14.48 1.19
C PHE A 502 -32.77 -15.60 2.18
N THR A 503 -33.34 -15.29 3.34
CA THR A 503 -33.83 -16.31 4.29
C THR A 503 -34.98 -17.12 3.71
N LEU A 504 -35.98 -16.45 3.11
CA LEU A 504 -37.11 -17.12 2.44
C LEU A 504 -36.65 -17.91 1.21
N TRP A 505 -35.73 -17.36 0.42
CA TRP A 505 -35.12 -18.05 -0.72
C TRP A 505 -34.40 -19.32 -0.28
N SER A 506 -33.53 -19.23 0.75
CA SER A 506 -32.81 -20.36 1.32
C SER A 506 -33.78 -21.44 1.83
N TRP A 507 -34.77 -21.04 2.63
CA TRP A 507 -35.82 -21.94 3.14
C TRP A 507 -36.61 -22.65 2.04
N ALA A 508 -36.87 -21.98 0.90
CA ALA A 508 -37.55 -22.57 -0.24
C ALA A 508 -36.62 -23.48 -1.07
N TRP A 509 -35.40 -23.04 -1.37
CA TRP A 509 -34.43 -23.79 -2.18
C TRP A 509 -33.85 -25.02 -1.46
N SER A 510 -33.79 -25.01 -0.13
CA SER A 510 -33.45 -26.19 0.67
C SER A 510 -34.53 -27.28 0.66
N ARG A 511 -35.71 -27.04 0.03
CA ARG A 511 -36.80 -28.02 -0.08
C ARG A 511 -36.98 -28.49 -1.54
N PRO A 512 -37.17 -29.79 -1.80
CA PRO A 512 -37.34 -30.32 -3.15
C PRO A 512 -38.49 -29.67 -3.94
N TRP A 513 -39.61 -29.34 -3.28
CA TRP A 513 -40.74 -28.68 -3.94
C TRP A 513 -40.42 -27.22 -4.31
N GLY A 514 -39.71 -26.48 -3.44
CA GLY A 514 -39.38 -25.08 -3.68
C GLY A 514 -38.36 -24.92 -4.80
N TYR A 515 -37.39 -25.84 -4.91
CA TYR A 515 -36.49 -25.94 -6.06
C TYR A 515 -37.23 -26.31 -7.37
N ARG A 516 -38.20 -27.23 -7.32
CA ARG A 516 -39.02 -27.58 -8.49
C ARG A 516 -39.89 -26.39 -8.96
N LEU A 517 -40.43 -25.63 -8.01
CA LEU A 517 -41.23 -24.44 -8.26
C LEU A 517 -40.38 -23.29 -8.82
N SER A 518 -39.22 -22.99 -8.20
CA SER A 518 -38.34 -21.90 -8.64
C SER A 518 -37.79 -22.13 -10.05
N THR A 519 -37.45 -23.37 -10.42
CA THR A 519 -37.02 -23.73 -11.77
C THR A 519 -38.17 -23.68 -12.80
N ALA A 520 -39.41 -23.95 -12.40
CA ALA A 520 -40.59 -23.79 -13.26
C ALA A 520 -40.93 -22.30 -13.49
N ILE A 521 -40.95 -21.50 -12.43
CA ILE A 521 -41.16 -20.03 -12.49
C ILE A 521 -40.03 -19.38 -13.30
N GLY A 522 -38.77 -19.74 -13.05
CA GLY A 522 -37.62 -19.20 -13.78
C GLY A 522 -37.70 -19.42 -15.28
N ARG A 523 -38.23 -20.57 -15.74
CA ARG A 523 -38.49 -20.84 -17.16
C ARG A 523 -39.59 -19.96 -17.74
N LEU A 524 -40.73 -19.84 -17.05
CA LEU A 524 -41.87 -19.03 -17.52
C LEU A 524 -41.56 -17.53 -17.48
N GLY A 525 -40.83 -17.08 -16.47
CA GLY A 525 -40.41 -15.69 -16.29
C GLY A 525 -39.19 -15.29 -17.11
N ALA A 526 -38.48 -16.23 -17.75
CA ALA A 526 -37.24 -15.94 -18.50
C ALA A 526 -37.37 -14.79 -19.53
N PRO A 527 -38.44 -14.71 -20.36
CA PRO A 527 -38.56 -13.67 -21.37
C PRO A 527 -38.74 -12.26 -20.79
N VAL A 528 -39.36 -12.16 -19.61
CA VAL A 528 -39.65 -10.88 -18.93
C VAL A 528 -38.72 -10.59 -17.75
N GLY A 529 -37.86 -11.54 -17.37
CA GLY A 529 -36.96 -11.42 -16.22
C GLY A 529 -35.99 -10.23 -16.33
N GLY A 530 -35.58 -9.88 -17.55
CA GLY A 530 -34.74 -8.70 -17.81
C GLY A 530 -35.46 -7.35 -17.66
N LEU A 531 -36.78 -7.34 -17.48
CA LEU A 531 -37.58 -6.11 -17.39
C LEU A 531 -37.90 -5.70 -15.95
N VAL A 532 -37.73 -6.60 -14.97
CA VAL A 532 -38.16 -6.42 -13.58
C VAL A 532 -37.04 -6.61 -12.56
N GLY A 533 -37.08 -5.81 -11.49
CA GLY A 533 -36.29 -6.01 -10.26
C GLY A 533 -34.78 -6.22 -10.48
N PRO A 534 -34.15 -7.18 -9.78
CA PRO A 534 -32.73 -7.52 -9.96
C PRO A 534 -32.37 -7.96 -11.39
N GLY A 535 -33.31 -8.54 -12.13
CA GLY A 535 -33.08 -8.96 -13.51
C GLY A 535 -32.94 -7.78 -14.46
N ARG A 536 -33.67 -6.67 -14.24
CA ARG A 536 -33.43 -5.38 -14.94
C ARG A 536 -32.07 -4.79 -14.60
N ALA A 537 -31.63 -4.89 -13.35
CA ALA A 537 -30.30 -4.43 -12.94
C ALA A 537 -29.17 -5.27 -13.55
N TRP A 538 -29.39 -6.57 -13.79
CA TRP A 538 -28.47 -7.43 -14.54
C TRP A 538 -28.49 -7.10 -16.05
N ALA A 539 -29.69 -6.97 -16.63
CA ALA A 539 -29.90 -6.68 -18.04
C ALA A 539 -29.30 -5.32 -18.49
N ALA A 540 -29.11 -4.39 -17.56
CA ALA A 540 -28.51 -3.07 -17.82
C ALA A 540 -27.04 -3.12 -18.30
N GLY A 541 -26.35 -4.26 -18.21
CA GLY A 541 -24.99 -4.42 -18.72
C GLY A 541 -24.59 -5.86 -19.07
N ARG A 542 -25.54 -6.80 -19.10
CA ARG A 542 -25.32 -8.22 -19.41
C ARG A 542 -26.55 -8.79 -20.08
N THR A 543 -26.36 -9.61 -21.11
CA THR A 543 -27.45 -10.47 -21.60
C THR A 543 -27.83 -11.51 -20.54
N LEU A 544 -29.12 -11.79 -20.41
CA LEU A 544 -29.57 -12.95 -19.65
C LEU A 544 -29.29 -14.22 -20.47
N PRO A 545 -28.75 -15.29 -19.86
CA PRO A 545 -28.48 -16.53 -20.59
C PRO A 545 -29.82 -17.16 -21.03
N PRO A 546 -29.92 -17.68 -22.27
CA PRO A 546 -31.13 -18.35 -22.72
C PRO A 546 -31.35 -19.63 -21.90
N LEU A 547 -32.52 -19.74 -21.26
CA LEU A 547 -32.91 -20.96 -20.55
C LEU A 547 -33.45 -22.00 -21.53
N ALA A 548 -32.99 -23.24 -21.41
CA ALA A 548 -33.46 -24.33 -22.26
C ALA A 548 -34.93 -24.69 -21.99
N GLY A 549 -35.69 -24.99 -23.04
CA GLY A 549 -37.14 -25.28 -22.94
C GLY A 549 -37.49 -26.50 -22.06
N ARG A 550 -36.58 -27.48 -21.96
CA ARG A 550 -36.65 -28.61 -21.02
C ARG A 550 -35.55 -28.51 -19.95
N ARG A 551 -35.96 -28.61 -18.67
CA ARG A 551 -35.05 -28.72 -17.51
C ARG A 551 -34.19 -29.96 -17.67
N TYR A 552 -32.95 -29.96 -17.16
CA TYR A 552 -32.07 -31.13 -17.23
C TYR A 552 -32.71 -32.40 -16.64
N ARG A 553 -33.46 -32.26 -15.53
CA ARG A 553 -34.20 -33.37 -14.89
C ARG A 553 -35.46 -33.84 -15.65
N ASP A 554 -35.87 -33.09 -16.68
CA ASP A 554 -36.99 -33.42 -17.57
C ASP A 554 -36.48 -33.86 -18.97
N ARG A 555 -35.16 -33.98 -19.14
CA ARG A 555 -34.56 -34.66 -20.29
C ARG A 555 -34.46 -36.13 -19.89
N ALA A 556 -35.33 -36.94 -20.48
CA ALA A 556 -35.22 -38.39 -20.47
C ALA A 556 -33.93 -38.83 -21.19
#